data_AF-A0A7C1B3M6-F1
#
_entry.id   AF-A0A7C1B3M6-F1
#
_cell.length_a   1.000
_cell.length_b   1.000
_cell.length_c   1.000
_cell.angle_alpha   90.00
_cell.angle_beta   90.00
_cell.angle_gamma   90.00
#
_symmetry.space_group_name_H-M   'P 1'
#
loop_
_entity.id
_entity.type
_entity.pdbx_description
1 polymer ?
#
loop_
_entity_poly.entity_id
_entity_poly.type
_entity_poly.pdbx_seq_one_letter_code
_entity_poly.pdbx_strand_id
1 'polypeptide(L)'
;MKNTTWLRITGRIIVIIWAGFWVFFAVATILSEPFSAVGLLSCIFFSLMFVISALIPLKWESVGTYLLIIEGVIFLIVYPLRMASRLPPLTILFMILTLAIPPLTAGILLLMHQRRMR
;
A
#
# COMPACT_ATOMS: atom_id res chain seq x y z
N MET A 1 28.98 -1.83 -13.01
CA MET A 1 27.82 -1.75 -12.10
C MET A 1 26.56 -1.60 -12.92
N LYS A 2 25.62 -2.56 -12.88
CA LYS A 2 24.36 -2.43 -13.63
C LYS A 2 23.56 -1.27 -13.02
N ASN A 3 23.01 -0.39 -13.86
CA ASN A 3 22.15 0.70 -13.42
C ASN A 3 20.87 0.13 -12.79
N THR A 4 20.86 -0.08 -11.47
CA THR A 4 19.72 -0.59 -10.70
C THR A 4 18.86 0.53 -10.13
N THR A 5 19.20 1.79 -10.42
CA THR A 5 18.50 2.98 -9.95
C THR A 5 17.04 3.00 -10.38
N TRP A 6 16.73 2.45 -11.56
CA TRP A 6 15.35 2.34 -12.04
C TRP A 6 14.47 1.51 -11.09
N LEU A 7 14.97 0.40 -10.52
CA LEU A 7 14.21 -0.44 -9.57
C LEU A 7 13.75 0.39 -8.36
N ARG A 8 14.68 1.18 -7.81
CA ARG A 8 14.43 2.05 -6.67
C ARG A 8 13.44 3.15 -7.01
N ILE A 9 13.62 3.83 -8.15
CA ILE A 9 12.73 4.90 -8.59
C ILE A 9 11.33 4.36 -8.86
N THR A 10 11.21 3.28 -9.62
CA THR A 10 9.92 2.63 -9.93
C THR A 10 9.21 2.18 -8.66
N GLY A 11 9.91 1.53 -7.72
CA GLY A 11 9.31 1.12 -6.44
C GLY A 11 8.77 2.30 -5.63
N ARG A 12 9.53 3.41 -5.57
CA ARG A 12 9.10 4.65 -4.90
C ARG A 12 7.91 5.31 -5.59
N ILE A 13 7.89 5.36 -6.93
CA ILE A 13 6.77 5.91 -7.69
C ILE A 13 5.50 5.09 -7.45
N ILE A 14 5.59 3.76 -7.50
CA ILE A 14 4.44 2.87 -7.26
C ILE A 14 3.84 3.13 -5.89
N VAL A 15 4.65 3.18 -4.82
CA VAL A 15 4.12 3.38 -3.47
C VAL A 15 3.52 4.78 -3.27
N ILE A 16 4.10 5.82 -3.88
CA ILE A 16 3.57 7.19 -3.79
C ILE A 16 2.21 7.28 -4.51
N ILE A 17 2.10 6.73 -5.72
CA ILE A 17 0.84 6.71 -6.47
C ILE A 17 -0.22 5.91 -5.70
N TRP A 18 0.15 4.75 -5.16
CA TRP A 18 -0.74 3.92 -4.37
C TRP A 18 -1.26 4.63 -3.12
N ALA A 19 -0.38 5.24 -2.31
CA ALA A 19 -0.79 5.98 -1.13
C ALA A 19 -1.64 7.20 -1.51
N GLY A 20 -1.28 7.93 -2.56
CA GLY A 20 -2.05 9.05 -3.08
C GLY A 20 -3.47 8.64 -3.50
N PHE A 21 -3.61 7.51 -4.20
CA PHE A 21 -4.91 6.95 -4.57
C PHE A 21 -5.78 6.64 -3.34
N TRP A 22 -5.23 5.95 -2.34
CA TRP A 22 -6.01 5.58 -1.15
C TRP A 22 -6.37 6.77 -0.26
N VAL A 23 -5.50 7.77 -0.14
CA VAL A 23 -5.81 9.03 0.55
C VAL A 23 -6.92 9.78 -0.19
N PHE A 24 -6.82 9.90 -1.51
CA PHE A 24 -7.88 10.50 -2.33
C PHE A 24 -9.20 9.77 -2.15
N PHE A 25 -9.19 8.43 -2.21
CA PHE A 25 -10.38 7.62 -1.99
C PHE A 25 -10.99 7.88 -0.61
N ALA A 26 -10.19 7.88 0.46
CA ALA A 26 -10.67 8.15 1.81
C ALA A 26 -11.31 9.54 1.93
N VAL A 27 -10.70 10.58 1.35
CA VAL A 27 -11.27 11.93 1.30
C VAL A 27 -12.58 11.94 0.52
N ALA A 28 -12.63 11.31 -0.65
CA ALA A 28 -13.83 11.22 -1.46
C ALA A 28 -14.98 10.54 -0.68
N THR A 29 -14.68 9.44 0.03
CA THR A 29 -15.68 8.75 0.87
C THR A 29 -16.21 9.67 1.97
N ILE A 30 -15.33 10.36 2.70
CA ILE A 30 -15.72 11.31 3.77
C ILE A 30 -16.65 12.41 3.22
N LEU A 31 -16.42 12.87 2.00
CA LEU A 31 -17.23 13.92 1.37
C LEU A 31 -18.56 13.40 0.80
N SER A 32 -18.64 12.12 0.42
CA SER A 32 -19.82 11.55 -0.24
C SER A 32 -20.81 10.88 0.71
N GLU A 33 -20.36 10.40 1.86
CA GLU A 33 -21.16 9.57 2.75
C GLU A 33 -21.22 10.13 4.18
N PRO A 34 -22.38 10.02 4.88
CA PRO A 34 -22.46 10.37 6.29
C PRO A 34 -21.68 9.35 7.14
N PHE A 35 -20.74 9.84 7.95
CA PHE A 35 -19.88 9.00 8.80
C PHE A 35 -20.29 9.01 10.27
N SER A 36 -20.19 7.85 10.91
CA SER A 36 -20.07 7.77 12.36
C SER A 36 -18.67 8.21 12.81
N ALA A 37 -18.52 8.67 14.05
CA ALA A 37 -17.22 9.07 14.60
C ALA A 37 -16.16 7.95 14.49
N VAL A 38 -16.57 6.69 14.68
CA VAL A 38 -15.69 5.52 14.56
C VAL A 38 -15.27 5.29 13.10
N GLY A 39 -16.18 5.47 12.15
CA GLY A 39 -15.86 5.33 10.73
C GLY A 39 -14.87 6.41 10.27
N LEU A 40 -15.05 7.66 10.72
CA LEU A 40 -14.14 8.76 10.42
C LEU A 40 -12.73 8.50 10.98
N LEU A 41 -12.63 8.07 12.24
CA LEU A 41 -11.35 7.71 12.86
C LEU A 41 -10.65 6.58 12.08
N SER A 42 -11.41 5.59 11.60
CA SER A 42 -10.88 4.50 10.80
C SER A 42 -10.31 5.01 9.46
N CYS A 43 -11.05 5.88 8.76
CA CYS A 43 -10.56 6.49 7.51
C CYS A 43 -9.27 7.29 7.72
N ILE A 44 -9.20 8.11 8.79
CA ILE A 44 -7.99 8.88 9.12
C ILE A 44 -6.82 7.94 9.42
N PHE A 45 -7.06 6.90 10.24
CA PHE A 45 -6.02 5.93 10.60
C PHE A 45 -5.44 5.24 9.37
N PHE A 46 -6.28 4.71 8.47
CA PHE A 46 -5.81 4.05 7.25
C PHE A 46 -5.10 5.01 6.31
N SER A 47 -5.61 6.24 6.17
CA SER A 47 -4.98 7.28 5.34
C SER A 47 -3.57 7.61 5.84
N LEU A 48 -3.41 7.81 7.16
CA LEU A 48 -2.12 8.05 7.78
C LEU A 48 -1.18 6.86 7.60
N MET A 49 -1.68 5.63 7.77
CA MET A 49 -0.90 4.42 7.57
C MET A 49 -0.33 4.37 6.14
N PHE A 50 -1.15 4.59 5.11
CA PHE A 50 -0.68 4.59 3.71
C PHE A 50 0.37 5.67 3.44
N VAL A 51 0.18 6.88 3.97
CA VAL A 51 1.16 7.98 3.85
C VAL A 51 2.48 7.60 4.53
N ILE A 52 2.42 7.09 5.76
CA ILE A 52 3.62 6.67 6.50
C ILE A 52 4.34 5.56 5.73
N SER A 53 3.62 4.55 5.23
CA SER A 53 4.16 3.47 4.41
C SER A 53 4.87 3.97 3.15
N ALA A 54 4.36 5.03 2.50
CA ALA A 54 5.01 5.64 1.34
C ALA A 54 6.24 6.48 1.69
N LEU A 55 6.26 7.13 2.86
CA LEU A 55 7.34 8.02 3.28
C LEU A 55 8.54 7.27 3.88
N ILE A 56 8.33 6.20 4.63
CA ILE A 56 9.41 5.44 5.28
C ILE A 56 10.49 4.99 4.27
N PRO A 57 10.17 4.39 3.11
CA PRO A 57 11.16 3.98 2.11
C PRO A 57 12.01 5.12 1.54
N LEU A 58 11.55 6.38 1.63
CA LEU A 58 12.29 7.53 1.13
C LEU A 58 13.51 7.84 1.99
N LYS A 59 13.36 7.72 3.31
CA LYS A 59 14.40 8.01 4.32
C LYS A 59 15.12 6.75 4.80
N TRP A 60 14.39 5.66 5.03
CA TRP A 60 14.89 4.40 5.55
C TRP A 60 14.53 3.26 4.60
N GLU A 61 15.27 3.16 3.50
CA GLU A 61 14.91 2.27 2.39
C GLU A 61 14.79 0.80 2.81
N SER A 62 15.71 0.28 3.64
CA SER A 62 15.64 -1.10 4.13
C SER A 62 14.41 -1.35 5.00
N VAL A 63 14.11 -0.47 5.94
CA VAL A 63 12.92 -0.60 6.81
C VAL A 63 11.64 -0.52 5.97
N GLY A 64 11.56 0.47 5.08
CA GLY A 64 10.41 0.65 4.19
C GLY A 64 10.19 -0.53 3.25
N THR A 65 11.27 -1.15 2.77
CA THR A 65 11.19 -2.36 1.93
C THR A 65 10.44 -3.49 2.63
N TYR A 66 10.86 -3.83 3.86
CA TYR A 66 10.22 -4.91 4.61
C TYR A 66 8.79 -4.53 5.04
N LEU A 67 8.58 -3.28 5.44
CA LEU A 67 7.27 -2.77 5.82
C LEU A 67 6.26 -2.93 4.68
N LEU A 68 6.62 -2.52 3.46
CA LEU A 68 5.73 -2.64 2.29
C LEU A 68 5.42 -4.09 1.92
N ILE A 69 6.40 -5.00 2.06
CA ILE A 69 6.18 -6.42 1.84
C ILE A 69 5.22 -6.97 2.89
N ILE A 70 5.47 -6.69 4.17
CA ILE A 70 4.62 -7.17 5.27
C ILE A 70 3.20 -6.64 5.14
N GLU A 71 3.04 -5.34 4.91
CA GLU A 71 1.74 -4.68 4.71
C GLU A 71 0.98 -5.29 3.54
N GLY A 72 1.65 -5.45 2.40
CA GLY A 72 1.05 -6.06 1.23
C GLY A 72 0.66 -7.53 1.43
N VAL A 73 1.47 -8.33 2.13
CA VAL A 73 1.11 -9.71 2.49
C VAL A 73 -0.08 -9.74 3.45
N ILE A 74 -0.10 -8.84 4.44
CA ILE A 74 -1.21 -8.71 5.38
C ILE A 74 -2.50 -8.42 4.60
N PHE A 75 -2.51 -7.46 3.68
CA PHE A 75 -3.70 -7.19 2.88
C PHE A 75 -4.09 -8.34 1.97
N LEU A 76 -3.12 -8.99 1.33
CA LEU A 76 -3.37 -10.12 0.43
C LEU A 76 -4.07 -11.29 1.14
N ILE A 77 -3.78 -11.50 2.43
CA ILE A 77 -4.32 -12.63 3.21
C ILE A 77 -5.54 -12.20 4.04
N VAL A 78 -5.39 -11.15 4.85
CA VAL A 78 -6.40 -10.77 5.84
C VAL A 78 -7.65 -10.21 5.18
N TYR A 79 -7.51 -9.41 4.12
CA TYR A 79 -8.65 -8.80 3.45
C TYR A 79 -9.63 -9.84 2.88
N PRO A 80 -9.23 -10.79 2.01
CA PRO A 80 -10.14 -11.81 1.49
C PRO A 80 -10.71 -12.70 2.59
N LEU A 81 -9.91 -13.10 3.60
CA LEU A 81 -10.41 -13.92 4.71
C LEU A 81 -11.54 -13.24 5.49
N ARG A 82 -11.43 -11.92 5.69
CA ARG A 82 -12.45 -11.13 6.41
C ARG A 82 -13.66 -10.79 5.56
N MET A 83 -13.50 -10.69 4.24
CA MET A 83 -14.53 -10.18 3.34
C MET A 83 -15.18 -11.24 2.44
N ALA A 84 -14.66 -12.47 2.40
CA ALA A 84 -15.16 -13.55 1.54
C ALA A 84 -16.67 -13.84 1.70
N SER A 85 -17.22 -13.67 2.89
CA SER A 85 -18.66 -13.87 3.16
C SER A 85 -19.50 -12.59 3.03
N ARG A 86 -18.88 -11.44 2.79
CA ARG A 86 -19.53 -10.12 2.83
C ARG A 86 -19.55 -9.40 1.49
N LEU A 87 -18.58 -9.68 0.62
CA LEU A 87 -18.40 -8.99 -0.64
C LEU A 87 -18.36 -9.98 -1.82
N PRO A 88 -18.82 -9.57 -3.01
CA PRO A 88 -18.65 -10.36 -4.22
C PRO A 88 -17.17 -10.66 -4.51
N PRO A 89 -16.83 -11.83 -5.09
CA PRO A 89 -15.45 -12.19 -5.42
C PRO A 89 -14.72 -11.14 -6.28
N LEU A 90 -15.43 -10.49 -7.20
CA LEU A 90 -14.87 -9.44 -8.05
C LEU A 90 -14.45 -8.19 -7.26
N THR A 91 -15.23 -7.81 -6.24
CA THR A 91 -14.86 -6.70 -5.34
C THR A 91 -13.63 -7.06 -4.53
N ILE A 92 -13.55 -8.29 -4.03
CA ILE A 92 -12.37 -8.77 -3.29
C ILE A 92 -11.14 -8.77 -4.18
N LEU A 93 -11.25 -9.25 -5.42
CA LEU A 93 -10.17 -9.22 -6.39
C LEU A 93 -9.71 -7.79 -6.67
N PHE A 94 -10.64 -6.87 -6.91
CA PHE A 94 -10.34 -5.46 -7.11
C PHE A 94 -9.56 -4.87 -5.93
N MET A 95 -10.00 -5.16 -4.71
CA MET A 95 -9.35 -4.70 -3.50
C MET A 95 -7.95 -5.32 -3.34
N ILE A 96 -7.75 -6.59 -3.65
CA ILE A 96 -6.40 -7.18 -3.66
C ILE A 96 -5.48 -6.45 -4.65
N LEU A 97 -5.96 -6.22 -5.87
CA LEU A 97 -5.18 -5.57 -6.93
C LEU A 97 -4.80 -4.12 -6.61
N THR A 98 -5.63 -3.41 -5.84
CA THR A 98 -5.42 -1.99 -5.52
C THR A 98 -4.83 -1.77 -4.13
N LEU A 99 -5.08 -2.67 -3.17
CA LEU A 99 -4.65 -2.54 -1.77
C LEU A 99 -3.35 -3.29 -1.51
N ALA A 100 -3.21 -4.53 -2.00
CA ALA A 100 -2.11 -5.43 -1.64
C ALA A 100 -0.98 -5.46 -2.68
N ILE A 101 -1.33 -5.55 -3.97
CA ILE A 101 -0.34 -5.73 -5.04
C ILE A 101 0.63 -4.54 -5.18
N PRO A 102 0.20 -3.26 -5.10
CA PRO A 102 1.12 -2.14 -5.25
C PRO A 102 2.22 -2.07 -4.18
N PRO A 103 1.92 -2.15 -2.86
CA PRO A 103 2.98 -2.15 -1.85
C PRO A 103 3.87 -3.42 -1.94
N LEU A 104 3.32 -4.60 -2.25
CA LEU A 104 4.12 -5.80 -2.52
C LEU A 104 5.12 -5.58 -3.66
N THR A 105 4.64 -5.06 -4.78
CA THR A 105 5.45 -4.82 -5.97
C THR A 105 6.55 -3.80 -5.67
N ALA A 106 6.20 -2.69 -5.01
CA ALA A 106 7.16 -1.68 -4.57
C ALA A 106 8.24 -2.27 -3.65
N GLY A 107 7.83 -3.04 -2.64
CA GLY A 107 8.73 -3.71 -1.71
C GLY A 107 9.67 -4.70 -2.40
N ILE A 108 9.17 -5.53 -3.31
CA ILE A 108 9.99 -6.47 -4.08
C ILE A 108 11.03 -5.73 -4.94
N LEU A 109 10.64 -4.65 -5.62
CA LEU A 109 11.57 -3.86 -6.45
C LEU A 109 12.68 -3.22 -5.61
N LEU A 110 12.34 -2.66 -4.44
CA LEU A 110 13.33 -2.10 -3.51
C LEU A 110 14.25 -3.19 -2.94
N LEU A 111 13.72 -4.37 -2.63
CA LEU A 111 14.51 -5.51 -2.17
C LEU A 111 15.49 -5.98 -3.25
N MET A 112 15.05 -6.06 -4.50
CA MET A 112 15.90 -6.41 -5.64
C MET A 112 17.01 -5.37 -5.85
N HIS A 113 16.71 -4.08 -5.67
CA HIS A 113 17.73 -3.02 -5.72
C HIS A 113 18.79 -3.25 -4.63
N GLN A 114 18.38 -3.46 -3.38
CA GLN A 114 19.28 -3.68 -2.25
C GLN A 114 20.17 -4.91 -2.43
N ARG A 115 19.60 -6.03 -2.91
CA ARG A 115 20.36 -7.27 -3.16
C ARG A 115 21.40 -7.13 -4.26
N ARG A 116 21.21 -6.21 -5.21
CA ARG A 116 22.17 -5.96 -6.30
C ARG A 116 23.24 -4.91 -5.96
N MET A 117 23.04 -4.16 -4.87
CA MET A 117 23.99 -3.17 -4.36
C MET A 117 24.91 -3.75 -3.27
N ARG A 118 24.59 -4.94 -2.76
CA ARG A 118 25.48 -5.77 -1.93
C ARG A 118 26.32 -6.67 -2.81
#